data_AF-A0A1E1WSZ2-F1
#
_entry.id   AF-A0A1E1WSZ2-F1
#
_cell.length_a   1.000
_cell.length_b   1.000
_cell.length_c   1.000
_cell.angle_alpha   90.00
_cell.angle_beta   90.00
_cell.angle_gamma   90.00
#
_symmetry.space_group_name_H-M   'P 1'
#
loop_
_entity.id
_entity.type
_entity.pdbx_description
1 polymer ?
#
loop_
_entity_poly.entity_id
_entity_poly.type
_entity_poly.pdbx_seq_one_letter_code
_entity_poly.pdbx_strand_id
1 'polypeptide(L)'
;MSAKLQEYRDTVERHLLDKSKPWTKYFDKVEAQTGVNRVYIFVGLVAFTGLYLVFGFGAELICNAIGFVYPAYMSMKALESPQKDDDTKWLTYWVVFACFSLIEYFSDFIVGWFPFYWLLKCIFVIWCYLPTEYNGSMIIYHRIIRPYYHKHHGRIDDVTNSELLKDLAKNVNKQIDKTMKKVNEAIDKKLAQD
;
A
#
# COMPACT_ATOMS: atom_id res chain seq x y z
N MET A 1 1.53 -28.62 17.75
CA MET A 1 1.93 -27.19 17.82
C MET A 1 3.43 -27.00 17.52
N SER A 2 4.32 -27.84 18.06
CA SER A 2 5.78 -27.77 17.80
C SER A 2 6.20 -27.92 16.33
N ALA A 3 5.56 -28.82 15.57
CA ALA A 3 5.91 -29.07 14.17
C ALA A 3 5.73 -27.85 13.26
N LYS A 4 4.61 -27.12 13.40
CA LYS A 4 4.38 -25.87 12.65
C LYS A 4 5.34 -24.75 13.08
N LEU A 5 5.71 -24.71 14.37
CA LEU A 5 6.67 -23.73 14.87
C LEU A 5 8.07 -23.99 14.29
N GLN A 6 8.45 -25.26 14.18
CA GLN A 6 9.70 -25.68 13.55
C GLN A 6 9.71 -25.36 12.06
N GLU A 7 8.62 -25.64 11.35
CA GLU A 7 8.46 -25.31 9.93
C GLU A 7 8.59 -23.80 9.66
N TYR A 8 7.96 -22.96 10.51
CA TYR A 8 8.09 -21.51 10.43
C TYR A 8 9.53 -21.06 10.70
N ARG A 9 10.15 -21.61 11.75
CA ARG A 9 11.56 -21.32 12.08
C ARG A 9 12.46 -21.66 10.90
N ASP A 10 12.33 -22.86 10.33
CA ASP A 10 13.16 -23.34 9.23
C ASP A 10 12.97 -22.50 7.97
N THR A 11 11.74 -22.03 7.73
CA THR A 11 11.42 -21.12 6.61
C THR A 11 12.08 -19.76 6.80
N VAL A 12 12.01 -19.19 8.00
CA VAL A 12 12.65 -17.91 8.34
C VAL A 12 14.17 -18.06 8.28
N GLU A 13 14.72 -19.12 8.85
CA GLU A 13 16.15 -19.43 8.85
C GLU A 13 16.66 -19.56 7.41
N ARG A 14 15.93 -20.25 6.53
CA ARG A 14 16.26 -20.35 5.09
C ARG A 14 16.30 -18.98 4.40
N HIS A 15 15.37 -18.09 4.70
CA HIS A 15 15.34 -16.73 4.12
C HIS A 15 16.40 -15.80 4.71
N LEU A 16 16.79 -16.00 5.97
CA LEU A 16 17.84 -15.24 6.64
C LEU A 16 19.25 -15.70 6.26
N LEU A 17 19.41 -16.97 5.88
CA LEU A 17 20.67 -17.57 5.43
C LEU A 17 20.95 -17.38 3.94
N ASP A 18 20.00 -16.83 3.18
CA ASP A 18 20.11 -16.61 1.74
C ASP A 18 21.12 -15.50 1.43
N LYS A 19 22.37 -15.90 1.17
CA LYS A 19 23.52 -15.04 0.87
C LYS A 19 23.35 -14.15 -0.36
N SER A 20 22.32 -14.36 -1.19
CA SER A 20 22.02 -13.47 -2.30
C SER A 20 21.55 -12.08 -1.84
N LYS A 21 21.13 -11.95 -0.58
CA LYS A 21 20.51 -10.74 -0.06
C LYS A 21 21.50 -9.82 0.66
N PRO A 22 21.43 -8.49 0.46
CA PRO A 22 22.43 -7.55 0.97
C PRO A 22 22.47 -7.43 2.50
N TRP A 23 21.37 -7.74 3.19
CA TRP A 23 21.30 -7.71 4.66
C TRP A 23 22.08 -8.85 5.34
N THR A 24 22.41 -9.93 4.63
CA THR A 24 23.15 -11.07 5.20
C THR A 24 24.51 -10.70 5.77
N LYS A 25 25.23 -9.76 5.13
CA LYS A 25 26.53 -9.26 5.63
C LYS A 25 26.44 -8.62 7.01
N TYR A 26 25.33 -7.95 7.30
CA TYR A 26 25.11 -7.34 8.61
C TYR A 26 24.79 -8.40 9.66
N PHE A 27 23.95 -9.38 9.32
CA PHE A 27 23.68 -10.53 10.19
C PHE A 27 24.93 -11.37 10.44
N ASP A 28 25.77 -11.62 9.42
CA ASP A 28 27.06 -12.29 9.55
C ASP A 28 27.96 -11.59 10.57
N LYS A 29 28.05 -10.26 10.48
CA LYS A 29 28.88 -9.45 11.38
C LYS A 29 28.38 -9.47 12.82
N VAL A 30 27.07 -9.36 13.01
CA VAL A 30 26.44 -9.37 14.35
C VAL A 30 26.51 -10.76 14.97
N GLU A 31 26.28 -11.82 14.20
CA GLU A 31 26.42 -13.20 14.66
C GLU A 31 27.88 -13.52 15.06
N ALA A 32 28.85 -13.08 14.25
CA ALA A 32 30.28 -13.27 14.57
C ALA A 32 30.71 -12.55 15.86
N GLN A 33 30.06 -11.42 16.21
CA GLN A 33 30.36 -10.67 17.42
C GLN A 33 29.62 -11.17 18.66
N THR A 34 28.37 -11.62 18.51
CA THR A 34 27.50 -11.99 19.62
C THR A 34 27.45 -13.48 19.90
N GLY A 35 27.81 -14.33 18.92
CA GLY A 35 27.69 -15.78 19.01
C GLY A 35 26.24 -16.30 19.03
N VAL A 36 25.25 -15.42 18.81
CA VAL A 36 23.82 -15.75 18.85
C VAL A 36 23.29 -16.03 17.45
N ASN A 37 22.48 -17.07 17.29
CA ASN A 37 21.86 -17.41 16.02
C ASN A 37 20.96 -16.26 15.51
N ARG A 38 21.06 -15.97 14.21
CA ARG A 38 20.38 -14.88 13.49
C ARG A 38 18.87 -14.84 13.70
N VAL A 39 18.22 -15.99 13.88
CA VAL A 39 16.79 -16.08 14.10
C VAL A 39 16.42 -15.35 15.40
N TYR A 40 17.19 -15.53 16.47
CA TYR A 40 16.95 -14.83 17.73
C TYR A 40 17.23 -13.33 17.64
N ILE A 41 18.25 -12.93 16.87
CA ILE A 41 18.54 -11.52 16.59
C ILE A 41 17.35 -10.89 15.84
N PHE A 42 16.84 -11.56 14.82
CA PHE A 42 15.68 -11.09 14.06
C PHE A 42 14.43 -10.99 14.93
N VAL A 43 14.11 -12.03 15.71
CA VAL A 43 12.97 -12.03 16.63
C VAL A 43 13.11 -10.92 17.69
N GLY A 44 14.33 -10.72 18.21
CA GLY A 44 14.63 -9.63 19.14
C GLY A 44 14.41 -8.25 18.53
N LEU A 45 14.84 -8.02 17.29
CA LEU A 45 14.60 -6.78 16.55
C LEU A 45 13.10 -6.53 16.32
N VAL A 46 12.35 -7.56 15.93
CA VAL A 46 10.90 -7.45 15.74
C VAL A 46 10.20 -7.13 17.07
N ALA A 47 10.57 -7.81 18.15
CA ALA A 47 10.01 -7.56 19.48
C ALA A 47 10.36 -6.14 19.98
N PHE A 48 11.60 -5.70 19.78
CA PHE A 48 12.05 -4.35 20.12
C PHE A 48 11.28 -3.30 19.32
N THR A 49 11.12 -3.51 18.01
CA THR A 49 10.34 -2.62 17.14
C THR A 49 8.87 -2.58 17.58
N GLY A 50 8.28 -3.74 17.92
CA GLY A 50 6.92 -3.83 18.45
C GLY A 50 6.77 -3.05 19.77
N LEU A 51 7.74 -3.15 20.67
CA LEU A 51 7.75 -2.38 21.92
C LEU A 51 7.92 -0.88 21.66
N TYR A 52 8.79 -0.52 20.71
CA TYR A 52 9.00 0.88 20.30
C TYR A 52 7.72 1.47 19.70
N LEU A 53 6.94 0.70 18.94
CA LEU A 53 5.66 1.17 18.40
C LEU A 53 4.59 1.47 19.48
N VAL A 54 4.77 1.00 20.72
CA VAL A 54 3.86 1.28 21.85
C VAL A 54 4.23 2.58 22.58
N PHE A 55 5.53 2.88 22.71
CA PHE A 55 6.02 3.97 23.57
C PHE A 55 6.82 5.06 22.84
N GLY A 56 7.19 4.82 21.58
CA GLY A 56 8.10 5.66 20.80
C GLY A 56 7.41 6.79 20.07
N PHE A 57 8.06 7.96 20.06
CA PHE A 57 7.68 9.08 19.20
C PHE A 57 7.93 8.72 17.72
N GLY A 58 6.93 8.90 16.85
CA GLY A 58 7.03 8.56 15.43
C GLY A 58 6.65 7.11 15.08
N ALA A 59 5.96 6.39 15.98
CA ALA A 59 5.44 5.05 15.71
C ALA A 59 4.54 5.00 14.45
N GLU A 60 3.75 6.06 14.22
CA GLU A 60 2.95 6.27 13.01
C GLU A 60 3.81 6.21 11.74
N LEU A 61 4.89 6.98 11.70
CA LEU A 61 5.77 7.06 10.53
C LEU A 61 6.39 5.69 10.23
N ILE A 62 6.84 4.96 11.26
CA ILE A 62 7.42 3.62 11.08
C ILE A 62 6.36 2.63 10.58
N CYS A 63 5.18 2.63 11.19
CA CYS A 63 4.07 1.77 10.78
C CYS A 63 3.68 2.03 9.31
N ASN A 64 3.52 3.31 8.94
CA ASN A 64 3.15 3.70 7.59
C ASN A 64 4.28 3.44 6.59
N ALA A 65 5.55 3.63 6.97
CA ALA A 65 6.67 3.27 6.12
C ALA A 65 6.73 1.76 5.85
N ILE A 66 6.53 0.92 6.87
CA ILE A 66 6.47 -0.54 6.70
C ILE A 66 5.29 -0.93 5.81
N GLY A 67 4.12 -0.32 6.06
CA GLY A 67 2.90 -0.52 5.27
C GLY A 67 3.04 -0.04 3.82
N PHE A 68 3.88 0.95 3.54
CA PHE A 68 4.01 1.50 2.19
C PHE A 68 5.17 0.87 1.41
N VAL A 69 6.36 0.80 2.00
CA VAL A 69 7.62 0.47 1.29
C VAL A 69 7.63 -0.99 0.81
N TYR A 70 7.23 -1.93 1.67
CA TYR A 70 7.26 -3.35 1.30
C TYR A 70 6.23 -3.68 0.20
N PRO A 71 4.95 -3.31 0.33
CA PRO A 71 3.97 -3.48 -0.75
C PRO A 71 4.30 -2.72 -2.02
N ALA A 72 4.89 -1.52 -1.93
CA ALA A 72 5.32 -0.77 -3.11
C ALA A 72 6.42 -1.50 -3.89
N TYR A 73 7.44 -2.02 -3.19
CA TYR A 73 8.49 -2.82 -3.82
C TYR A 73 7.92 -4.07 -4.49
N MET A 74 7.05 -4.80 -3.80
CA MET A 74 6.44 -5.99 -4.36
C MET A 74 5.46 -5.68 -5.51
N SER A 75 4.80 -4.53 -5.47
CA SER A 75 3.97 -4.04 -6.58
C SER A 75 4.82 -3.75 -7.81
N MET A 76 5.99 -3.11 -7.67
CA MET A 76 6.91 -2.89 -8.80
C MET A 76 7.37 -4.23 -9.39
N LYS A 77 7.71 -5.19 -8.53
CA LYS A 77 8.09 -6.53 -8.99
C LYS A 77 6.95 -7.27 -9.69
N ALA A 78 5.71 -7.07 -9.24
CA ALA A 78 4.52 -7.63 -9.90
C ALA A 78 4.28 -6.98 -11.26
N LEU A 79 4.45 -5.66 -11.39
CA LEU A 79 4.32 -4.92 -12.66
C LEU A 79 5.33 -5.36 -13.72
N GLU A 80 6.51 -5.81 -13.31
CA GLU A 80 7.53 -6.37 -14.22
C GLU A 80 7.32 -7.86 -14.52
N SER A 81 6.43 -8.53 -13.80
CA SER A 81 6.11 -9.94 -13.98
C SER A 81 5.00 -10.14 -15.03
N PRO A 82 5.09 -11.14 -15.92
CA PRO A 82 4.04 -11.42 -16.89
C PRO A 82 2.77 -12.07 -16.28
N GLN A 83 2.74 -12.38 -14.98
CA GLN A 83 1.60 -13.01 -14.29
C GLN A 83 0.60 -11.98 -13.73
N LYS A 84 -0.61 -11.93 -14.30
CA LYS A 84 -1.68 -10.98 -13.95
C LYS A 84 -2.35 -11.21 -12.58
N ASP A 85 -2.18 -12.38 -11.98
CA ASP A 85 -2.85 -12.70 -10.70
C ASP A 85 -2.27 -11.95 -9.50
N ASP A 86 -1.05 -11.43 -9.62
CA ASP A 86 -0.42 -10.65 -8.55
C ASP A 86 -0.89 -9.18 -8.55
N ASP A 87 -1.23 -8.63 -9.71
CA ASP A 87 -1.73 -7.24 -9.83
C ASP A 87 -3.03 -7.02 -9.04
N THR A 88 -3.95 -7.98 -9.12
CA THR A 88 -5.25 -7.90 -8.43
C THR A 88 -5.09 -7.89 -6.91
N LYS A 89 -4.11 -8.63 -6.38
CA LYS A 89 -3.83 -8.69 -4.93
C LYS A 89 -3.28 -7.36 -4.43
N TRP A 90 -2.32 -6.78 -5.15
CA TRP A 90 -1.75 -5.47 -4.78
C TRP A 90 -2.78 -4.36 -4.90
N LEU A 91 -3.58 -4.34 -5.97
CA LEU A 91 -4.65 -3.35 -6.11
C LEU A 91 -5.69 -3.46 -4.98
N THR A 92 -6.08 -4.69 -4.62
CA THR A 92 -6.99 -4.93 -3.49
C THR A 92 -6.40 -4.42 -2.17
N TYR A 93 -5.12 -4.70 -1.94
CA TYR A 93 -4.38 -4.18 -0.79
C TYR A 93 -4.41 -2.64 -0.75
N TRP A 94 -4.09 -1.97 -1.86
CA TRP A 94 -4.06 -0.51 -1.93
C TRP A 94 -5.44 0.12 -1.67
N VAL A 95 -6.53 -0.50 -2.12
CA VAL A 95 -7.90 -0.04 -1.81
C VAL A 95 -8.18 -0.15 -0.31
N VAL A 96 -7.86 -1.30 0.32
CA VAL A 96 -8.06 -1.47 1.77
C VAL A 96 -7.18 -0.50 2.56
N PHE A 97 -5.92 -0.33 2.15
CA PHE A 97 -4.98 0.60 2.76
C PHE A 97 -5.52 2.04 2.71
N ALA A 98 -5.98 2.50 1.55
CA ALA A 98 -6.56 3.84 1.40
C ALA A 98 -7.80 4.05 2.29
N CYS A 99 -8.71 3.07 2.37
CA CYS A 99 -9.84 3.14 3.29
C CYS A 99 -9.39 3.25 4.75
N PHE A 100 -8.36 2.51 5.15
CA PHE A 100 -7.79 2.58 6.49
C PHE A 100 -7.07 3.90 6.77
N SER A 101 -6.36 4.46 5.79
CA SER A 101 -5.70 5.77 5.92
C SER A 101 -6.70 6.90 6.16
N LEU A 102 -7.93 6.79 5.65
CA LEU A 102 -8.99 7.77 5.96
C LEU A 102 -9.49 7.65 7.41
N ILE A 103 -9.56 6.44 7.95
CA ILE A 103 -9.93 6.20 9.36
C ILE A 103 -8.79 6.65 10.28
N GLU A 104 -7.54 6.47 9.84
CA GLU A 104 -6.33 6.91 10.54
C GLU A 104 -6.30 8.41 10.79
N TYR A 105 -6.98 9.23 9.99
CA TYR A 105 -7.11 10.66 10.31
C TYR A 105 -7.67 10.92 11.73
N PHE A 106 -8.43 9.97 12.29
CA PHE A 106 -8.97 10.04 13.64
C PHE A 106 -8.08 9.32 14.69
N SER A 107 -6.88 8.85 14.32
CA SER A 107 -6.02 8.06 15.22
C SER A 107 -5.60 8.84 16.45
N ASP A 108 -5.36 10.14 16.35
CA ASP A 108 -4.96 10.97 17.50
C ASP A 108 -5.99 10.93 18.63
N PHE A 109 -7.28 10.90 18.27
CA PHE A 109 -8.37 10.75 19.23
C PHE A 109 -8.37 9.37 19.90
N ILE A 110 -8.07 8.32 19.14
CA ILE A 110 -8.05 6.92 19.61
C ILE A 110 -6.81 6.63 20.47
N VAL A 111 -5.65 7.16 20.08
CA VAL A 111 -4.36 6.98 20.77
C VAL A 111 -4.40 7.66 22.15
N GLY A 112 -5.08 8.79 22.28
CA GLY A 112 -5.32 9.44 23.57
C GLY A 112 -6.10 8.57 24.56
N TRP A 113 -6.91 7.62 24.07
CA TRP A 113 -7.69 6.68 24.90
C TRP A 113 -6.99 5.32 25.08
N PHE A 114 -6.22 4.87 24.08
CA PHE A 114 -5.62 3.52 24.07
C PHE A 114 -4.18 3.50 23.52
N PRO A 115 -3.16 3.24 24.36
CA PRO A 115 -1.74 3.35 23.96
C PRO A 115 -1.24 2.21 23.06
N PHE A 116 -1.96 1.08 22.93
CA PHE A 116 -1.56 -0.03 22.05
C PHE A 116 -2.15 0.06 20.63
N TYR A 117 -2.78 1.17 20.27
CA TYR A 117 -3.43 1.35 18.96
C TYR A 117 -2.44 1.15 17.79
N TRP A 118 -1.27 1.78 17.84
CA TRP A 118 -0.26 1.70 16.78
C TRP A 118 0.28 0.29 16.58
N LEU A 119 0.46 -0.48 17.66
CA LEU A 119 0.88 -1.87 17.58
C LEU A 119 -0.20 -2.75 16.93
N LEU A 120 -1.45 -2.65 17.38
CA LEU A 120 -2.58 -3.40 16.82
C LEU A 120 -2.78 -3.07 15.34
N LYS A 121 -2.67 -1.78 15.00
CA LYS A 121 -2.74 -1.32 13.62
C LYS A 121 -1.62 -1.89 12.77
N CYS A 122 -0.38 -1.83 13.24
CA CYS A 122 0.77 -2.36 12.51
C CYS A 122 0.57 -3.86 12.21
N ILE A 123 0.16 -4.63 13.22
CA ILE A 123 -0.19 -6.06 13.07
C ILE A 123 -1.29 -6.24 12.01
N PHE A 124 -2.34 -5.40 12.06
CA PHE A 124 -3.43 -5.45 11.10
C PHE A 124 -2.98 -5.14 9.66
N VAL A 125 -2.16 -4.10 9.46
CA VAL A 125 -1.62 -3.73 8.14
C VAL A 125 -0.71 -4.85 7.61
N ILE A 126 0.15 -5.40 8.47
CA ILE A 126 1.00 -6.56 8.16
C ILE A 126 0.15 -7.74 7.70
N TRP A 127 -0.93 -8.04 8.43
CA TRP A 127 -1.86 -9.10 8.06
C TRP A 127 -2.57 -8.85 6.72
N CYS A 128 -2.79 -7.59 6.33
CA CYS A 128 -3.42 -7.24 5.07
C CYS A 128 -2.49 -7.39 3.85
N TYR A 129 -1.18 -7.17 3.98
CA TYR A 129 -0.24 -7.35 2.85
C TYR A 129 0.49 -8.69 2.85
N LEU A 130 0.42 -9.48 3.94
CA LEU A 130 1.03 -10.81 4.00
C LEU A 130 0.48 -11.71 2.86
N PRO A 131 1.35 -12.30 2.01
CA PRO A 131 0.96 -13.21 0.95
C PRO A 131 0.64 -14.60 1.52
N THR A 132 -0.36 -14.67 2.39
CA THR A 132 -0.85 -15.90 3.02
C THR A 132 -2.27 -16.20 2.50
N GLU A 133 -2.70 -17.47 2.49
CA GLU A 133 -4.05 -17.86 2.05
C GLU A 133 -5.18 -17.11 2.81
N TYR A 134 -4.90 -16.64 4.02
CA TYR A 134 -5.77 -15.77 4.82
C TYR A 134 -5.36 -14.28 4.71
N ASN A 135 -5.15 -13.78 3.49
CA ASN A 135 -4.82 -12.38 3.28
C ASN A 135 -5.99 -11.49 3.73
N GLY A 136 -5.74 -10.62 4.72
CA GLY A 136 -6.77 -9.77 5.32
C GLY A 136 -7.43 -8.83 4.31
N SER A 137 -6.67 -8.33 3.33
CA SER A 137 -7.20 -7.43 2.30
C SER A 137 -8.20 -8.14 1.39
N MET A 138 -7.95 -9.39 1.01
CA MET A 138 -8.86 -10.21 0.19
C MET A 138 -10.17 -10.52 0.92
N ILE A 139 -10.10 -10.81 2.22
CA ILE A 139 -11.29 -11.07 3.06
C ILE A 139 -12.14 -9.81 3.17
N ILE A 140 -11.52 -8.67 3.48
CA ILE A 140 -12.21 -7.38 3.61
C ILE A 140 -12.83 -6.98 2.27
N TYR A 141 -12.09 -7.17 1.18
CA TYR A 141 -12.58 -6.87 -0.15
C TYR A 141 -13.81 -7.70 -0.51
N HIS A 142 -13.75 -9.02 -0.38
CA HIS A 142 -14.88 -9.87 -0.75
C HIS A 142 -16.10 -9.72 0.18
N ARG A 143 -15.86 -9.43 1.46
CA ARG A 143 -16.93 -9.40 2.47
C ARG A 143 -17.57 -8.02 2.66
N ILE A 144 -16.81 -6.95 2.46
CA ILE A 144 -17.26 -5.58 2.72
C ILE A 144 -17.24 -4.76 1.44
N ILE A 145 -16.09 -4.68 0.76
CA ILE A 145 -15.95 -3.73 -0.37
C ILE A 145 -16.79 -4.17 -1.57
N ARG A 146 -16.75 -5.45 -1.94
CA ARG A 146 -17.47 -6.03 -3.08
C ARG A 146 -19.00 -5.82 -3.00
N PRO A 147 -19.70 -6.10 -1.87
CA PRO A 147 -21.14 -5.86 -1.80
C PRO A 147 -21.52 -4.37 -1.82
N TYR A 148 -20.70 -3.49 -1.24
CA TYR A 148 -20.95 -2.03 -1.32
C TYR A 148 -20.68 -1.49 -2.73
N TYR A 149 -19.62 -1.94 -3.39
CA TYR A 149 -19.34 -1.61 -4.78
C TYR A 149 -20.48 -2.06 -5.68
N HIS A 150 -20.95 -3.32 -5.56
CA HIS A 150 -22.03 -3.83 -6.39
C HIS A 150 -23.38 -3.10 -6.17
N LYS A 151 -23.60 -2.57 -4.97
CA LYS A 151 -24.81 -1.82 -4.62
C LYS A 151 -24.80 -0.38 -5.17
N HIS A 152 -23.63 0.20 -5.41
CA HIS A 152 -23.51 1.63 -5.76
C HIS A 152 -22.89 1.90 -7.15
N HIS A 153 -22.23 0.92 -7.78
CA HIS A 153 -21.60 1.14 -9.10
C HIS A 153 -22.62 1.48 -10.20
N GLY A 154 -23.84 0.94 -10.14
CA GLY A 154 -24.88 1.26 -11.13
C GLY A 154 -25.19 2.76 -11.22
N ARG A 155 -25.13 3.50 -10.10
CA ARG A 155 -25.32 4.97 -10.11
C ARG A 155 -24.08 5.73 -10.58
N ILE A 156 -22.87 5.21 -10.33
CA ILE A 156 -21.63 5.88 -10.73
C ILE A 156 -21.37 5.67 -12.23
N ASP A 157 -21.66 4.47 -12.74
CA ASP A 157 -21.59 4.15 -14.16
C ASP A 157 -22.66 4.91 -14.96
N ASP A 158 -23.88 5.07 -14.42
CA ASP A 158 -24.92 5.90 -15.06
C ASP A 158 -24.55 7.39 -15.08
N VAL A 159 -23.93 7.92 -14.03
CA VAL A 159 -23.47 9.32 -14.01
C VAL A 159 -22.30 9.51 -14.98
N THR A 160 -21.35 8.58 -15.01
CA THR A 160 -20.18 8.61 -15.90
C THR A 160 -20.58 8.44 -17.37
N ASN A 161 -21.58 7.59 -17.64
CA ASN A 161 -22.13 7.40 -18.99
C ASN A 161 -23.25 8.37 -19.35
N SER A 162 -23.66 9.25 -18.43
CA SER A 162 -24.75 10.19 -18.68
C SER A 162 -24.41 11.03 -19.91
N GLU A 163 -25.39 11.17 -20.81
CA GLU A 163 -25.27 12.02 -22.00
C GLU A 163 -24.88 13.46 -21.62
N LEU A 164 -25.22 13.89 -20.41
CA LEU A 164 -24.87 15.18 -19.84
C LEU A 164 -23.35 15.38 -19.70
N LEU A 165 -22.59 14.40 -19.18
CA LEU A 165 -21.13 14.53 -19.09
C LEU A 165 -20.46 14.49 -20.47
N LYS A 166 -21.00 13.68 -21.39
CA LYS A 166 -20.52 13.64 -22.78
C LYS A 166 -20.78 14.95 -23.51
N ASP A 167 -21.96 15.53 -23.32
CA ASP A 167 -22.32 16.83 -23.89
C ASP A 167 -21.54 17.98 -23.27
N LEU A 168 -21.28 17.95 -21.97
CA LEU A 168 -20.39 18.92 -21.31
C LEU A 168 -18.97 18.83 -21.88
N ALA A 169 -18.38 17.63 -21.94
CA ALA A 169 -17.05 17.43 -22.51
C ALA A 169 -16.98 17.90 -23.98
N LYS A 170 -18.01 17.59 -24.78
CA LYS A 170 -18.10 18.00 -26.19
C LYS A 170 -18.25 19.51 -26.36
N ASN A 171 -19.06 20.15 -25.51
CA ASN A 171 -19.24 21.61 -25.53
C ASN A 171 -17.98 22.34 -25.08
N VAL A 172 -17.28 21.82 -24.07
CA VAL A 172 -15.99 22.36 -23.61
C VAL A 172 -14.93 22.25 -24.71
N ASN A 173 -14.76 21.08 -25.34
CA ASN A 173 -13.82 20.93 -26.47
C ASN A 173 -14.14 21.91 -27.61
N LYS A 174 -15.42 22.05 -27.97
CA LYS A 174 -15.85 22.99 -29.02
C LYS A 174 -15.57 24.46 -28.66
N GLN A 175 -15.67 24.83 -27.38
CA GLN A 175 -15.29 26.16 -26.92
C GLN A 175 -13.78 26.38 -26.94
N ILE A 176 -13.00 25.39 -26.53
CA ILE A 176 -11.53 25.44 -26.56
C ILE A 176 -11.06 25.62 -28.00
N ASP A 177 -11.56 24.81 -28.95
CA ASP A 177 -11.18 24.91 -30.37
C ASP A 177 -11.52 26.29 -30.97
N LYS A 178 -12.70 26.82 -30.65
CA LYS A 178 -13.09 28.16 -31.09
C LYS A 178 -12.19 29.24 -30.51
N THR A 179 -11.79 29.09 -29.26
CA THR A 179 -10.92 30.05 -28.57
C THR A 179 -9.51 29.99 -29.16
N MET A 180 -8.96 28.79 -29.33
CA MET A 180 -7.64 28.56 -29.94
C MET A 180 -7.58 29.12 -31.36
N LYS A 181 -8.64 28.91 -32.16
CA LYS A 181 -8.71 29.45 -33.53
C LYS A 181 -8.69 30.99 -33.54
N LYS A 182 -9.46 31.64 -32.66
CA LYS A 182 -9.45 33.10 -32.52
C LYS A 182 -8.10 33.64 -32.05
N VAL A 183 -7.43 32.92 -31.15
CA VAL A 183 -6.09 33.28 -30.66
C VAL A 183 -5.07 33.19 -31.79
N ASN A 184 -5.07 32.11 -32.57
CA ASN A 184 -4.18 31.98 -33.73
C ASN A 184 -4.43 33.07 -34.77
N GLU A 185 -5.69 33.34 -35.13
CA GLU A 185 -6.03 34.42 -36.06
C GLU A 185 -5.58 35.80 -35.56
N ALA A 186 -5.60 36.04 -34.24
CA ALA A 186 -5.11 37.28 -33.65
C ALA A 186 -3.57 37.37 -33.62
N ILE A 187 -2.88 36.25 -33.40
CA ILE A 187 -1.42 36.15 -33.46
C ILE A 187 -0.94 36.38 -34.89
N ASP A 188 -1.53 35.69 -35.87
CA ASP A 188 -1.16 35.83 -37.28
C ASP A 188 -1.36 37.26 -37.78
N LYS A 189 -2.44 37.94 -37.35
CA LYS A 189 -2.68 39.35 -37.67
C LYS A 189 -1.66 40.30 -37.06
N LYS A 190 -1.17 40.02 -35.85
CA LYS A 190 -0.10 40.81 -35.23
C LYS A 190 1.25 40.59 -35.93
N LEU A 191 1.58 39.34 -36.24
CA LEU A 191 2.83 39.01 -36.94
C LEU A 191 2.89 39.58 -38.37
N ALA A 192 1.75 39.80 -39.01
CA ALA A 192 1.68 40.43 -40.33
C ALA A 192 1.70 41.97 -40.30
N GLN A 193 1.63 42.58 -39.11
CA GLN A 193 1.63 44.03 -38.90
C GLN A 193 2.95 44.58 -38.35
N ASP A 194 3.84 43.71 -37.85
CA ASP A 194 5.23 44.00 -37.48
C ASP A 194 6.20 43.72 -38.64
#